data_AF-A0A1D7USQ2-F1
#
_entry.id   AF-A0A1D7USQ2-F1
#
_cell.length_a   1.000
_cell.length_b   1.000
_cell.length_c   1.000
_cell.angle_alpha   90.00
_cell.angle_beta   90.00
_cell.angle_gamma   90.00
#
_symmetry.space_group_name_H-M   'P 1'
#
loop_
_entity.id
_entity.type
_entity.pdbx_description
1 polymer ?
#
loop_
_entity_poly.entity_id
_entity_poly.type
_entity_poly.pdbx_seq_one_letter_code
_entity_poly.pdbx_strand_id
1 'polypeptide(L)' 'MNLTKKQKILRSIRVAKDVFEEAWKEVPDHMIRKLKAEELADYMIRHVIPVIERRRIISASYVRKVVCKKEIAIA' A
#
# COMPACT_ATOMS: atom_id res chain seq x y z
N MET A 1 -18.80 21.59 0.71
CA MET A 1 -17.47 21.31 0.13
C MET A 1 -17.51 19.88 -0.43
N ASN A 2 -17.56 19.71 -1.75
CA ASN A 2 -17.69 18.39 -2.37
C ASN A 2 -16.35 17.65 -2.28
N LEU A 3 -16.24 16.71 -1.34
CA LEU A 3 -15.09 15.81 -1.23
C LEU A 3 -14.98 15.00 -2.53
N THR A 4 -13.79 15.02 -3.15
CA THR A 4 -13.50 14.22 -4.34
C THR A 4 -13.62 12.73 -4.05
N LYS A 5 -13.95 11.90 -5.06
CA LYS A 5 -14.06 10.44 -4.90
C LYS A 5 -12.81 9.85 -4.20
N LYS A 6 -11.62 10.33 -4.57
CA LYS A 6 -10.34 9.94 -3.95
C LYS A 6 -10.29 10.21 -2.44
N GLN A 7 -10.78 11.38 -1.99
CA GLN A 7 -10.82 11.73 -0.57
C GLN A 7 -11.84 10.94 0.23
N LYS A 8 -12.99 10.59 -0.38
CA LYS A 8 -14.00 9.73 0.26
C LYS A 8 -13.46 8.31 0.48
N ILE A 9 -12.77 7.77 -0.52
CA ILE A 9 -12.15 6.44 -0.44
C ILE A 9 -11.02 6.43 0.59
N LEU A 10 -10.17 7.46 0.62
CA LEU A 10 -9.10 7.57 1.62
C LEU A 10 -9.61 7.69 3.07
N ARG A 11 -10.81 8.24 3.28
CA ARG A 11 -11.45 8.22 4.61
C ARG A 11 -12.01 6.85 4.99
N SER A 12 -12.47 6.08 4.01
CA SER A 12 -13.06 4.75 4.21
C SER A 12 -11.97 3.69 4.43
N ILE A 13 -10.96 3.70 3.59
CA ILE A 13 -9.78 2.84 3.67
C ILE A 13 -8.81 3.50 4.66
N ARG A 14 -8.87 3.12 5.95
CA ARG A 14 -7.94 3.59 7.01
C ARG A 14 -6.51 3.06 6.81
N VAL A 15 -5.88 3.36 5.68
CA VAL A 15 -4.55 2.88 5.29
C VAL A 15 -3.58 4.05 5.18
N ALA A 16 -2.29 3.79 5.35
CA ALA A 16 -1.24 4.79 5.18
C ALA A 16 -1.33 5.47 3.81
N LYS A 17 -1.15 6.79 3.76
CA LYS A 17 -1.27 7.59 2.52
C LYS A 17 -0.39 7.02 1.40
N ASP A 18 0.82 6.62 1.72
CA ASP A 18 1.79 6.13 0.73
C ASP A 18 1.31 4.83 0.06
N VAL A 19 0.74 3.91 0.84
CA VAL A 19 0.18 2.64 0.32
C VAL A 19 -1.07 2.92 -0.51
N PHE A 20 -1.89 3.88 -0.09
CA PHE A 20 -3.06 4.29 -0.87
C PHE A 20 -2.68 4.91 -2.21
N GLU A 21 -1.64 5.72 -2.29
CA GLU A 21 -1.21 6.33 -3.56
C GLU A 21 -0.62 5.32 -4.54
N GLU A 22 0.15 4.34 -4.05
CA GLU A 22 0.58 3.20 -4.87
C GLU A 22 -0.64 2.38 -5.34
N ALA A 23 -1.58 2.10 -4.45
CA ALA A 23 -2.80 1.36 -4.79
C ALA A 23 -3.62 2.09 -5.85
N TRP A 24 -3.73 3.41 -5.73
CA TRP A 24 -4.49 4.23 -6.66
C TRP A 24 -3.90 4.22 -8.08
N LYS A 25 -2.57 4.10 -8.22
CA LYS A 25 -1.90 4.00 -9.53
C LYS A 25 -2.09 2.64 -10.21
N GLU A 26 -2.25 1.59 -9.43
CA GLU A 26 -2.48 0.22 -9.93
C GLU A 26 -3.96 -0.01 -10.29
N VAL A 27 -4.88 0.85 -9.83
CA VAL A 27 -6.29 0.77 -10.19
C VAL A 27 -6.50 1.23 -11.65
N PRO A 28 -7.15 0.42 -12.50
CA PRO A 28 -7.47 0.82 -13.87
C PRO A 28 -8.44 2.00 -13.96
N ASP A 29 -8.20 2.94 -14.88
CA ASP A 29 -9.04 4.13 -15.08
C ASP A 29 -10.53 3.81 -15.34
N HIS A 30 -10.82 2.72 -16.05
CA HIS A 30 -12.19 2.31 -16.35
C HIS A 30 -12.95 1.92 -15.06
N MET A 31 -12.26 1.34 -14.07
CA MET A 31 -12.83 1.01 -12.77
C MET A 31 -13.13 2.28 -11.96
N ILE A 32 -12.23 3.27 -12.00
CA ILE A 32 -12.42 4.57 -11.34
C ILE A 32 -13.65 5.31 -11.87
N ARG A 33 -13.90 5.22 -13.18
CA ARG A 33 -15.06 5.85 -13.83
C ARG A 33 -16.36 5.10 -13.57
N LYS A 34 -16.34 3.76 -13.64
CA LYS A 34 -17.55 2.92 -13.61
C LYS A 34 -18.03 2.58 -12.20
N LEU A 35 -17.14 2.39 -11.24
CA LEU A 35 -17.49 1.94 -9.89
C LEU A 35 -17.90 3.10 -8.97
N LYS A 36 -18.77 2.77 -8.01
CA LYS A 36 -19.04 3.65 -6.87
C LYS A 36 -17.83 3.71 -5.95
N ALA A 37 -17.74 4.76 -5.14
CA ALA A 37 -16.61 4.95 -4.23
C ALA A 37 -16.47 3.79 -3.24
N GLU A 38 -17.58 3.22 -2.77
CA GLU A 38 -17.60 2.09 -1.83
C GLU A 38 -17.12 0.79 -2.48
N GLU A 39 -17.63 0.45 -3.66
CA GLU A 39 -17.21 -0.75 -4.40
C GLU A 39 -15.74 -0.68 -4.79
N LEU A 40 -15.27 0.50 -5.18
CA LEU A 40 -13.86 0.73 -5.48
C LEU A 40 -13.01 0.58 -4.21
N ALA A 41 -13.52 1.02 -3.07
CA ALA A 41 -12.83 0.87 -1.79
C ALA A 41 -12.70 -0.60 -1.39
N ASP A 42 -13.78 -1.37 -1.47
CA ASP A 42 -13.77 -2.80 -1.19
C ASP A 42 -12.84 -3.56 -2.14
N TYR A 43 -12.85 -3.23 -3.43
CA TYR A 43 -11.94 -3.83 -4.40
C TYR A 43 -10.48 -3.54 -4.05
N MET A 44 -10.16 -2.28 -3.72
CA MET A 44 -8.81 -1.90 -3.33
C MET A 44 -8.35 -2.65 -2.06
N ILE A 45 -9.22 -2.76 -1.05
CA ILE A 45 -8.91 -3.48 0.20
C ILE A 45 -8.65 -4.98 -0.07
N ARG A 46 -9.47 -5.62 -0.90
CA ARG A 46 -9.39 -7.08 -1.11
C ARG A 46 -8.28 -7.50 -2.08
N HIS A 47 -8.00 -6.70 -3.09
CA HIS A 47 -7.16 -7.13 -4.21
C HIS A 47 -5.90 -6.29 -4.40
N VAL A 48 -5.95 -4.98 -4.16
CA VAL A 48 -4.85 -4.08 -4.50
C VAL A 48 -3.89 -3.87 -3.32
N ILE A 49 -4.44 -3.56 -2.14
CA ILE A 49 -3.67 -3.30 -0.92
C ILE A 49 -2.82 -4.51 -0.52
N PRO A 50 -3.34 -5.76 -0.48
CA PRO A 50 -2.53 -6.91 -0.07
C PRO A 50 -1.37 -7.19 -1.04
N VAL A 51 -1.53 -6.86 -2.33
CA VAL A 51 -0.48 -7.02 -3.34
C VAL A 51 0.64 -6.02 -3.10
N ILE A 52 0.30 -4.78 -2.76
CA ILE A 52 1.27 -3.73 -2.46
C ILE A 52 2.00 -3.99 -1.14
N GLU A 53 1.26 -4.39 -0.11
CA GLU A 53 1.87 -4.78 1.17
C GLU A 53 2.83 -5.95 0.98
N ARG A 54 2.44 -7.00 0.23
CA ARG A 54 3.36 -8.09 -0.12
C ARG A 54 4.58 -7.60 -0.90
N ARG A 55 4.40 -6.73 -1.90
CA ARG A 55 5.52 -6.17 -2.68
C ARG A 55 6.49 -5.42 -1.75
N ARG A 56 5.99 -4.59 -0.84
CA ARG A 56 6.80 -3.86 0.16
C ARG A 56 7.52 -4.80 1.13
N ILE A 57 6.86 -5.85 1.61
CA ILE A 57 7.48 -6.86 2.50
C ILE A 57 8.61 -7.60 1.77
N ILE A 58 8.40 -7.98 0.50
CA ILE A 58 9.41 -8.66 -0.31
C ILE A 58 10.59 -7.73 -0.58
N SER A 59 10.34 -6.46 -0.92
CA SER A 59 11.39 -5.45 -1.08
C SER A 59 12.17 -5.19 0.21
N ALA A 60 11.49 -5.18 1.37
CA ALA A 60 12.14 -5.02 2.67
C ALA A 60 12.97 -6.24 3.09
N SER A 61 12.58 -7.44 2.67
CA SER A 61 13.28 -8.69 2.99
C SER A 61 14.69 -8.79 2.37
N TYR A 62 14.98 -7.99 1.33
CA TYR A 62 16.32 -7.90 0.74
C TYR A 62 17.24 -6.90 1.45
N VAL A 63 16.72 -6.08 2.37
CA VAL A 63 17.56 -5.32 3.29
C VAL A 63 18.00 -6.27 4.39
N ARG A 64 18.98 -7.13 4.07
CA ARG A 64 19.74 -7.90 5.05
C ARG A 64 20.17 -6.89 6.12
N LYS A 65 19.62 -7.03 7.34
CA LYS A 65 20.21 -6.41 8.52
C LYS A 65 21.70 -6.75 8.49
N VAL A 66 22.55 -5.76 8.28
CA VAL A 66 23.97 -5.88 8.53
C VAL A 66 24.06 -6.07 10.04
N VAL A 67 24.00 -7.31 10.48
CA VAL A 67 24.34 -7.66 11.85
C VAL A 67 25.82 -7.35 11.95
N CYS A 68 26.14 -6.21 12.57
CA CYS A 68 27.51 -5.85 12.92
C CYS A 68 28.13 -7.07 13.60
N LYS A 69 29.08 -7.73 12.93
CA LYS A 69 29.89 -8.77 13.56
C LYS A 69 30.61 -8.08 14.71
N LYS A 70 30.22 -8.37 15.95
CA LYS A 70 31.08 -8.09 17.10
C LYS A 70 32.36 -8.90 16.87
N GLU A 71 33.47 -8.20 16.67
CA GLU A 71 34.79 -8.80 16.72
C GLU A 71 34.93 -9.42 18.11
N ILE A 72 35.02 -10.75 18.16
CA ILE A 72 35.38 -11.46 19.36
C ILE A 72 36.89 -11.27 19.46
N ALA A 73 37.32 -10.28 20.24
CA ALA A 73 38.72 -10.16 20.63
C ALA A 73 39.06 -11.38 21.50
N ILE A 74 39.85 -12.30 20.93
CA ILE A 74 40.52 -13.36 21.70
C ILE A 74 41.86 -12.75 22.10
N ALA A 75 42.04 -12.50 23.39
CA ALA A 75 43.30 -12.12 24.03
C ALA A 75 43.67 -13.20 25.04
#